data_AF-T1DL24-F1
#
_entry.id   AF-T1DL24-F1
#
_cell.length_a   1.000
_cell.length_b   1.000
_cell.length_c   1.000
_cell.angle_alpha   90.00
_cell.angle_beta   90.00
_cell.angle_gamma   90.00
#
_symmetry.space_group_name_H-M   'P 1'
#
loop_
_entity.id
_entity.type
_entity.pdbx_description
1 polymer ?
#
loop_
_entity_poly.entity_id
_entity_poly.type
_entity_poly.pdbx_seq_one_letter_code
_entity_poly.pdbx_strand_id
1 'polypeptide(L)'
;AWTYSFYSIMFSCVLLVGLLILYAVWDVNYFLRCVVTLGYGMLFQRKRKVTEETSIYSMCTTQDVDIFIRHMNNARYLRELDFARFHFYGLTGIYGKIKAKRGGAVQGASSVRYRRTIPIFNAYKITTRLVWWDEKAIYLEQQFVTLSDGFVLAVALSKQCITNVDVIELMKEFPGAEQRPEKPAELQLWLDSIEMSSQKLRKDK
;
A
#
# COMPACT_ATOMS: atom_id res chain seq x y z
N ALA A 1 -7.47 53.03 -2.40
CA ALA A 1 -6.27 52.18 -2.52
C ALA A 1 -6.00 51.40 -1.22
N TRP A 2 -5.84 52.07 -0.07
CA TRP A 2 -5.51 51.44 1.21
C TRP A 2 -6.52 50.41 1.74
N THR A 3 -7.82 50.66 1.63
CA THR A 3 -8.87 49.73 2.07
C THR A 3 -8.90 48.44 1.26
N TYR A 4 -8.79 48.53 -0.07
CA TYR A 4 -8.67 47.37 -0.96
C TYR A 4 -7.44 46.50 -0.64
N SER A 5 -6.29 47.14 -0.35
CA SER A 5 -5.09 46.43 0.07
C SER A 5 -5.30 45.70 1.41
N PHE A 6 -6.00 46.32 2.36
CA PHE A 6 -6.30 45.71 3.67
C PHE A 6 -7.25 44.51 3.54
N TYR A 7 -8.35 44.63 2.79
CA TYR A 7 -9.27 43.51 2.55
C TYR A 7 -8.61 42.35 1.79
N SER A 8 -7.73 42.65 0.83
CA SER A 8 -6.95 41.64 0.11
C SER A 8 -5.98 40.88 1.03
N ILE A 9 -5.29 41.59 1.93
CA ILE A 9 -4.39 40.96 2.91
C ILE A 9 -5.20 40.11 3.89
N MET A 10 -6.31 40.64 4.42
CA MET A 10 -7.18 39.91 5.34
C MET A 10 -7.75 38.64 4.71
N PHE A 11 -8.24 38.73 3.47
CA PHE A 11 -8.71 37.56 2.71
C PHE A 11 -7.60 36.52 2.52
N SER A 12 -6.38 36.97 2.17
CA SER A 12 -5.23 36.08 1.99
C SER A 12 -4.84 35.38 3.29
N CYS A 13 -4.87 36.08 4.43
CA CYS A 13 -4.62 35.49 5.74
C CYS A 13 -5.68 34.46 6.13
N VAL A 14 -6.96 34.77 5.94
CA VAL A 14 -8.07 33.84 6.21
C VAL A 14 -7.96 32.59 5.34
N LEU A 15 -7.65 32.76 4.05
CA LEU A 15 -7.42 31.65 3.13
C LEU A 15 -6.24 30.78 3.58
N LEU A 16 -5.11 31.39 3.93
CA LEU A 16 -3.92 30.67 4.39
C LEU A 16 -4.20 29.87 5.66
N VAL A 17 -4.86 30.47 6.65
CA VAL A 17 -5.26 29.78 7.87
C VAL A 17 -6.21 28.62 7.56
N GLY A 18 -7.18 28.84 6.67
CA GLY A 18 -8.08 27.78 6.20
C GLY A 18 -7.35 26.61 5.56
N LEU A 19 -6.35 26.89 4.70
CA LEU A 19 -5.52 25.87 4.05
C LEU A 19 -4.65 25.11 5.06
N LEU A 20 -4.09 25.80 6.05
CA LEU A 20 -3.30 25.18 7.13
C LEU A 20 -4.16 24.28 8.01
N ILE A 21 -5.38 24.69 8.34
CA ILE A 21 -6.35 23.85 9.07
C ILE A 21 -6.69 22.62 8.24
N LEU A 22 -6.98 22.78 6.95
CA LEU A 22 -7.27 21.66 6.06
C LEU A 22 -6.10 20.66 6.02
N TYR A 23 -4.87 21.17 5.90
CA TYR A 23 -3.66 20.35 5.90
C TYR A 23 -3.38 19.68 7.25
N ALA A 24 -3.77 20.29 8.37
CA ALA A 24 -3.63 19.70 9.70
C ALA A 24 -4.69 18.61 9.97
N VAL A 25 -5.89 18.77 9.43
CA VAL A 25 -7.02 17.85 9.63
C VAL A 25 -6.95 16.65 8.67
N TRP A 26 -6.45 16.85 7.45
CA TRP A 26 -6.36 15.81 6.43
C TRP A 26 -4.91 15.40 6.19
N ASP A 27 -4.68 14.10 5.98
CA ASP A 27 -3.37 13.60 5.53
C ASP A 27 -3.17 13.91 4.02
N VAL A 28 -3.01 15.19 3.69
CA VAL A 28 -2.91 15.68 2.31
C VAL A 28 -1.78 14.99 1.56
N ASN A 29 -0.63 14.76 2.22
CA ASN A 29 0.52 14.09 1.61
C ASN A 29 0.20 12.65 1.24
N TYR A 30 -0.56 11.92 2.06
CA TYR A 30 -1.02 10.58 1.72
C TYR A 30 -1.86 10.57 0.43
N PHE A 31 -2.87 11.43 0.33
CA PHE A 31 -3.73 11.48 -0.85
C PHE A 31 -2.96 11.91 -2.10
N LEU A 32 -2.10 12.92 -1.99
CA LEU A 32 -1.24 13.36 -3.09
C LEU A 32 -0.32 12.22 -3.54
N ARG A 33 0.30 11.50 -2.60
CA ARG A 33 1.19 10.37 -2.91
C ARG A 33 0.45 9.23 -3.57
N CYS A 34 -0.78 8.92 -3.15
CA CYS A 34 -1.67 7.96 -3.82
C CYS A 34 -1.92 8.36 -5.28
N VAL A 35 -2.34 9.60 -5.53
CA VAL A 35 -2.63 10.11 -6.88
C VAL A 35 -1.39 10.09 -7.76
N VAL A 36 -0.25 10.55 -7.26
CA VAL A 36 1.02 10.56 -8.02
C VAL A 36 1.47 9.14 -8.33
N THR A 37 1.45 8.23 -7.35
CA THR A 37 1.91 6.84 -7.54
C THR A 37 1.05 6.09 -8.55
N LEU A 38 -0.28 6.21 -8.42
CA LEU A 38 -1.23 5.61 -9.34
C LEU A 38 -1.16 6.25 -10.72
N GLY A 39 -1.18 7.59 -10.80
CA GLY A 39 -1.12 8.34 -12.04
C GLY A 39 0.17 8.04 -12.81
N TYR A 40 1.32 8.04 -12.13
CA TYR A 40 2.60 7.68 -12.73
C TYR A 40 2.58 6.26 -13.30
N GLY A 41 2.10 5.28 -12.53
CA GLY A 41 1.96 3.90 -12.99
C GLY A 41 1.04 3.79 -14.22
N MET A 42 -0.13 4.43 -14.17
CA MET A 42 -1.12 4.34 -15.25
C MET A 42 -0.71 5.05 -16.54
N LEU A 43 0.04 6.14 -16.44
CA LEU A 43 0.44 6.96 -17.60
C LEU A 43 1.76 6.52 -18.22
N PHE A 44 2.73 6.07 -17.41
CA PHE A 44 4.10 5.83 -17.87
C PHE A 44 4.56 4.37 -17.79
N GLN A 45 3.78 3.47 -17.18
CA GLN A 45 4.15 2.06 -17.09
C GLN A 45 3.16 1.16 -17.84
N ARG A 46 3.69 0.09 -18.45
CA ARG A 46 2.85 -0.92 -19.10
C ARG A 46 1.97 -1.65 -18.08
N LYS A 47 0.77 -2.04 -18.51
CA LYS A 47 -0.06 -3.00 -17.77
C LYS A 47 0.71 -4.28 -17.50
N ARG A 48 0.41 -4.90 -16.37
CA ARG A 48 1.09 -6.09 -15.85
C ARG A 48 0.10 -7.22 -15.64
N LYS A 49 0.55 -8.47 -15.82
CA LYS A 49 -0.25 -9.62 -15.38
C LYS A 49 -0.29 -9.65 -13.85
N VAL A 50 -1.33 -10.22 -13.27
CA VAL A 50 -1.43 -10.39 -11.80
C VAL A 50 -0.32 -11.28 -11.23
N THR A 51 0.30 -12.12 -12.06
CA THR A 51 1.44 -12.97 -11.70
C THR A 51 2.80 -12.29 -11.84
N GLU A 52 2.86 -11.12 -12.50
CA GLU A 52 4.09 -10.34 -12.62
C GLU A 52 4.32 -9.49 -11.35
N GLU A 53 5.58 -9.29 -11.01
CA GLU A 53 5.98 -8.34 -9.97
C GLU A 53 5.81 -6.88 -10.47
N THR A 54 5.32 -6.00 -9.60
CA THR A 54 5.37 -4.54 -9.82
C THR A 54 6.37 -3.88 -8.87
N SER A 55 6.80 -2.67 -9.21
CA SER A 55 7.69 -1.90 -8.34
C SER A 55 7.36 -0.43 -8.33
N ILE A 56 7.46 0.18 -7.14
CA ILE A 56 7.49 1.63 -6.96
C ILE A 56 8.83 2.06 -6.36
N TYR A 57 9.21 3.31 -6.59
CA TYR A 57 10.43 3.90 -6.08
C TYR A 57 10.08 5.07 -5.16
N SER A 58 10.81 5.16 -4.05
CA SER A 58 10.57 6.17 -3.03
C SER A 58 11.87 6.53 -2.30
N MET A 59 11.80 7.51 -1.42
CA MET A 59 12.91 7.97 -0.60
C MET A 59 12.38 8.29 0.80
N CYS A 60 13.13 7.93 1.83
CA CYS A 60 12.78 8.29 3.20
C CYS A 60 12.94 9.79 3.40
N THR A 61 11.84 10.51 3.62
CA THR A 61 11.84 11.96 3.78
C THR A 61 11.72 12.37 5.24
N THR A 62 11.75 13.67 5.52
CA THR A 62 11.52 14.24 6.85
C THR A 62 10.14 13.91 7.42
N GLN A 63 9.15 13.54 6.58
CA GLN A 63 7.83 13.13 7.04
C GLN A 63 7.78 11.66 7.48
N ASP A 64 8.82 10.88 7.14
CA ASP A 64 8.85 9.43 7.34
C ASP A 64 9.65 9.00 8.56
N VAL A 65 10.41 9.90 9.16
CA VAL A 65 11.30 9.58 10.27
C VAL A 65 10.59 9.50 11.62
N ASP A 66 11.23 8.82 12.56
CA ASP A 66 10.83 8.81 13.97
C ASP A 66 11.30 10.07 14.72
N ILE A 67 11.04 10.10 16.03
CA ILE A 67 11.42 11.22 16.92
C ILE A 67 12.93 11.49 16.94
N PHE A 68 13.75 10.52 16.57
CA PHE A 68 15.20 10.65 16.53
C PHE A 68 15.71 11.17 15.18
N ILE A 69 14.84 11.31 14.16
CA ILE A 69 15.17 11.86 12.83
C ILE A 69 16.35 11.08 12.19
N ARG A 70 16.40 9.76 12.41
CA ARG A 70 17.50 8.90 11.91
C ARG A 70 17.08 8.00 10.78
N HIS A 71 15.94 7.33 10.94
CA HIS A 71 15.46 6.34 10.00
C HIS A 71 13.94 6.38 9.90
N MET A 72 13.44 5.73 8.86
CA MET A 72 12.01 5.53 8.65
C MET A 72 11.37 4.92 9.90
N ASN A 73 10.26 5.51 10.32
CA ASN A 73 9.39 5.01 11.37
C ASN A 73 8.72 3.70 10.91
N ASN A 74 8.60 2.72 11.80
CA ASN A 74 7.98 1.42 11.50
C ASN A 74 6.56 1.54 10.90
N ALA A 75 5.74 2.48 11.37
CA ALA A 75 4.40 2.71 10.84
C ALA A 75 4.42 3.21 9.38
N ARG A 76 5.51 3.86 8.95
CA ARG A 76 5.67 4.35 7.58
C ARG A 76 5.90 3.23 6.59
N TYR A 77 6.50 2.10 7.01
CA TYR A 77 6.59 0.92 6.14
C TYR A 77 5.20 0.45 5.73
N LEU A 78 4.28 0.25 6.69
CA LEU A 78 2.91 -0.18 6.37
C LEU A 78 2.17 0.83 5.48
N ARG A 79 2.34 2.13 5.73
CA ARG A 79 1.77 3.18 4.87
C ARG A 79 2.31 3.09 3.45
N GLU A 80 3.62 2.88 3.27
CA GLU A 80 4.24 2.73 1.96
C GLU A 80 3.75 1.47 1.22
N LEU A 81 3.37 0.41 1.95
CA LEU A 81 2.73 -0.77 1.35
C LEU A 81 1.37 -0.45 0.72
N ASP A 82 0.63 0.55 1.20
CA ASP A 82 -0.62 1.00 0.56
C ASP A 82 -0.36 1.49 -0.86
N PHE A 83 0.63 2.39 -1.02
CA PHE A 83 0.97 2.94 -2.33
C PHE A 83 1.42 1.86 -3.29
N ALA A 84 2.25 0.92 -2.82
CA ALA A 84 2.71 -0.22 -3.61
C ALA A 84 1.57 -1.18 -3.99
N ARG A 85 0.56 -1.36 -3.12
CA ARG A 85 -0.65 -2.16 -3.41
C ARG A 85 -1.56 -1.46 -4.41
N PHE A 86 -1.84 -0.18 -4.23
CA PHE A 86 -2.66 0.59 -5.17
C PHE A 86 -2.01 0.62 -6.56
N HIS A 87 -0.70 0.82 -6.61
CA HIS A 87 0.07 0.70 -7.84
C HIS A 87 -0.09 -0.67 -8.51
N PHE A 88 0.10 -1.76 -7.75
CA PHE A 88 -0.14 -3.12 -8.24
C PHE A 88 -1.57 -3.29 -8.77
N TYR A 89 -2.58 -2.78 -8.06
CA TYR A 89 -3.97 -2.83 -8.49
C TYR A 89 -4.22 -2.06 -9.80
N GLY A 90 -3.65 -0.87 -9.93
CA GLY A 90 -3.79 -0.05 -11.13
C GLY A 90 -3.14 -0.68 -12.36
N LEU A 91 -1.95 -1.29 -12.19
CA LEU A 91 -1.23 -1.92 -13.31
C LEU A 91 -1.80 -3.26 -13.73
N THR A 92 -2.34 -4.04 -12.79
CA THR A 92 -2.93 -5.35 -13.08
C THR A 92 -4.41 -5.28 -13.46
N GLY A 93 -5.10 -4.21 -13.05
CA GLY A 93 -6.54 -4.06 -13.27
C GLY A 93 -7.41 -4.88 -12.32
N ILE A 94 -6.82 -5.60 -11.35
CA ILE A 94 -7.57 -6.46 -10.41
C ILE A 94 -8.63 -5.70 -9.63
N TYR A 95 -8.31 -4.49 -9.16
CA TYR A 95 -9.27 -3.68 -8.42
C TYR A 95 -10.42 -3.17 -9.28
N GLY A 96 -10.17 -2.91 -10.58
CA GLY A 96 -11.23 -2.55 -11.52
C GLY A 96 -12.27 -3.66 -11.67
N LYS A 97 -11.82 -4.93 -11.77
CA LYS A 97 -12.70 -6.10 -11.82
C LYS A 97 -13.45 -6.34 -10.52
N ILE A 98 -12.80 -6.17 -9.37
CA ILE A 98 -13.45 -6.24 -8.04
C ILE A 98 -14.56 -5.18 -7.94
N LYS A 99 -14.26 -3.94 -8.31
CA LYS A 99 -15.22 -2.83 -8.27
C LYS A 99 -16.39 -3.03 -9.23
N ALA A 100 -16.15 -3.58 -10.43
CA ALA A 100 -17.21 -3.91 -11.39
C ALA A 100 -18.23 -4.90 -10.82
N LYS A 101 -17.79 -5.80 -9.93
CA LYS A 101 -18.64 -6.75 -9.18
C LYS A 101 -19.15 -6.18 -7.84
N ARG A 102 -19.08 -4.86 -7.63
CA ARG A 102 -19.48 -4.16 -6.39
C ARG A 102 -18.75 -4.66 -5.12
N GLY A 103 -17.55 -5.20 -5.31
CA GLY A 103 -16.66 -5.58 -4.23
C GLY A 103 -15.74 -4.44 -3.78
N GLY A 104 -14.96 -4.73 -2.75
CA GLY A 104 -13.88 -3.89 -2.25
C GLY A 104 -12.72 -4.75 -1.76
N ALA A 105 -11.58 -4.12 -1.47
CA ALA A 105 -10.40 -4.76 -0.91
C ALA A 105 -10.07 -4.10 0.43
N VAL A 106 -9.95 -4.90 1.48
CA VAL A 106 -9.70 -4.46 2.86
C VAL A 106 -8.48 -5.17 3.41
N GLN A 107 -7.60 -4.45 4.10
CA GLN A 107 -6.48 -5.04 4.82
C GLN A 107 -7.00 -5.92 5.96
N GLY A 108 -6.89 -7.24 5.82
CA GLY A 108 -7.35 -8.20 6.84
C GLY A 108 -6.28 -8.52 7.88
N ALA A 109 -5.03 -8.67 7.44
CA ALA A 109 -3.88 -8.92 8.30
C ALA A 109 -2.59 -8.55 7.58
N SER A 110 -1.55 -8.20 8.32
CA SER A 110 -0.20 -7.98 7.79
C SER A 110 0.85 -8.50 8.77
N SER A 111 1.92 -9.07 8.25
CA SER A 111 3.12 -9.43 9.02
C SER A 111 4.31 -8.76 8.37
N VAL A 112 5.14 -8.05 9.14
CA VAL A 112 6.31 -7.34 8.64
C VAL A 112 7.55 -7.80 9.40
N ARG A 113 8.57 -8.20 8.65
CA ARG A 113 9.89 -8.54 9.18
C ARG A 113 10.91 -7.52 8.72
N TYR A 114 11.50 -6.82 9.68
CA TYR A 114 12.55 -5.83 9.45
C TYR A 114 13.92 -6.49 9.53
N ARG A 115 14.80 -6.17 8.58
CA ARG A 115 16.19 -6.66 8.53
C ARG A 115 17.17 -5.52 8.73
N ARG A 116 16.94 -4.38 8.07
CA ARG A 116 17.74 -3.14 8.21
C ARG A 116 16.83 -1.93 8.13
N THR A 117 17.23 -0.86 8.81
CA THR A 117 16.53 0.43 8.76
C THR A 117 16.79 1.14 7.44
N ILE A 118 15.89 2.04 7.07
CA ILE A 118 16.05 2.96 5.93
C ILE A 118 16.41 4.33 6.51
N PRO A 119 17.66 4.79 6.40
CA PRO A 119 18.04 6.11 6.91
C PRO A 119 17.33 7.23 6.15
N ILE A 120 17.25 8.41 6.77
CA ILE A 120 16.69 9.60 6.12
C ILE A 120 17.48 9.94 4.85
N PHE A 121 16.76 10.34 3.80
CA PHE A 121 17.27 10.65 2.46
C PHE A 121 17.85 9.47 1.67
N ASN A 122 17.64 8.25 2.14
CA ASN A 122 17.96 7.06 1.35
C ASN A 122 16.78 6.65 0.48
N ALA A 123 17.07 6.43 -0.80
CA ALA A 123 16.13 5.89 -1.77
C ALA A 123 16.02 4.37 -1.66
N TYR A 124 14.82 3.85 -1.94
CA TYR A 124 14.50 2.43 -1.93
C TYR A 124 13.45 2.10 -2.98
N LYS A 125 13.35 0.82 -3.33
CA LYS A 125 12.31 0.25 -4.17
C LYS A 125 11.39 -0.60 -3.31
N ILE A 126 10.10 -0.60 -3.59
CA ILE A 126 9.16 -1.60 -3.05
C ILE A 126 8.75 -2.49 -4.20
N THR A 127 9.00 -3.79 -4.08
CA THR A 127 8.43 -4.79 -4.98
C THR A 127 7.12 -5.32 -4.41
N THR A 128 6.14 -5.61 -5.26
CA THR A 128 4.87 -6.22 -4.87
C THR A 128 4.59 -7.41 -5.78
N ARG A 129 4.30 -8.57 -5.18
CA ARG A 129 3.97 -9.82 -5.88
C ARG A 129 2.73 -10.46 -5.26
N LEU A 130 1.81 -10.92 -6.11
CA LEU A 130 0.74 -11.82 -5.70
C LEU A 130 1.32 -13.22 -5.48
N VAL A 131 1.28 -13.71 -4.25
CA VAL A 131 1.88 -15.00 -3.88
C VAL A 131 0.87 -16.13 -3.81
N TRP A 132 -0.40 -15.83 -3.47
CA TRP A 132 -1.46 -16.82 -3.32
C TRP A 132 -2.83 -16.16 -3.21
N TRP A 133 -3.91 -16.95 -3.26
CA TRP A 133 -5.29 -16.49 -3.02
C TRP A 133 -6.20 -17.63 -2.53
N ASP A 134 -7.25 -17.30 -1.79
CA ASP A 134 -8.34 -18.23 -1.45
C ASP A 134 -9.66 -17.69 -1.99
N GLU A 135 -10.81 -18.17 -1.50
CA GLU A 135 -12.15 -17.73 -1.94
C GLU A 135 -12.44 -16.27 -1.53
N LYS A 136 -11.78 -15.77 -0.48
CA LYS A 136 -12.11 -14.51 0.19
C LYS A 136 -10.99 -13.49 0.15
N ALA A 137 -9.76 -13.88 -0.15
CA ALA A 137 -8.61 -13.00 -0.06
C ALA A 137 -7.53 -13.28 -1.10
N ILE A 138 -6.83 -12.21 -1.49
CA ILE A 138 -5.54 -12.30 -2.18
C ILE A 138 -4.41 -12.01 -1.19
N TYR A 139 -3.26 -12.65 -1.41
CA TYR A 139 -2.09 -12.55 -0.55
C TYR A 139 -0.92 -11.95 -1.32
N LEU A 140 -0.42 -10.82 -0.82
CA LEU A 140 0.68 -10.10 -1.44
C LEU A 140 1.93 -10.22 -0.57
N GLU A 141 3.07 -10.44 -1.21
CA GLU A 141 4.38 -10.23 -0.62
C GLU A 141 4.94 -8.92 -1.14
N GLN A 142 5.45 -8.10 -0.22
CA GLN A 142 6.01 -6.81 -0.53
C GLN A 142 7.39 -6.65 0.11
N GLN A 143 8.39 -6.25 -0.67
CA GLN A 143 9.77 -6.16 -0.19
C GLN A 143 10.32 -4.75 -0.37
N PHE A 144 10.90 -4.19 0.68
CA PHE A 144 11.71 -2.98 0.60
C PHE A 144 13.13 -3.37 0.22
N VAL A 145 13.65 -2.80 -0.85
CA VAL A 145 14.92 -3.18 -1.47
C VAL A 145 15.79 -1.95 -1.67
N THR A 146 17.07 -2.04 -1.28
CA THR A 146 18.05 -0.99 -1.55
C THR A 146 18.34 -0.88 -3.05
N LEU A 147 18.56 0.34 -3.54
CA LEU A 147 18.89 0.56 -4.95
C LEU A 147 20.36 0.26 -5.29
N SER A 148 21.25 0.33 -4.30
CA SER A 148 22.70 0.20 -4.48
C SER A 148 23.16 -1.25 -4.63
N ASP A 149 22.64 -2.15 -3.79
CA ASP A 149 23.12 -3.54 -3.63
C ASP A 149 21.98 -4.57 -3.68
N GLY A 150 20.72 -4.14 -3.88
CA GLY A 150 19.58 -5.05 -3.98
C GLY A 150 19.23 -5.77 -2.67
N PHE A 151 19.74 -5.30 -1.53
CA PHE A 151 19.47 -5.88 -0.23
C PHE A 151 18.01 -5.66 0.18
N VAL A 152 17.35 -6.73 0.60
CA VAL A 152 15.99 -6.67 1.13
C VAL A 152 16.01 -6.17 2.57
N LEU A 153 15.58 -4.92 2.78
CA LEU A 153 15.54 -4.19 4.05
C LEU A 153 14.41 -4.66 4.95
N ALA A 154 13.24 -4.93 4.37
CA ALA A 154 12.06 -5.43 5.07
C ALA A 154 11.19 -6.25 4.12
N VAL A 155 10.47 -7.24 4.65
CA VAL A 155 9.50 -8.07 3.92
C VAL A 155 8.17 -8.02 4.64
N ALA A 156 7.09 -7.86 3.89
CA ALA A 156 5.74 -7.87 4.39
C ALA A 156 4.87 -8.89 3.66
N LEU A 157 4.17 -9.72 4.42
CA LEU A 157 3.03 -10.51 3.93
C LEU A 157 1.74 -9.75 4.25
N SER A 158 0.85 -9.68 3.29
CA SER A 158 -0.36 -8.87 3.36
C SER A 158 -1.57 -9.65 2.87
N LYS A 159 -2.58 -9.78 3.74
CA LYS A 159 -3.88 -10.41 3.45
C LYS A 159 -4.89 -9.35 3.06
N GLN A 160 -5.36 -9.38 1.82
CA GLN A 160 -6.36 -8.48 1.28
C GLN A 160 -7.69 -9.20 1.19
N CYS A 161 -8.59 -8.95 2.14
CA CYS A 161 -9.94 -9.49 2.12
C CYS A 161 -10.75 -8.80 1.02
N ILE A 162 -11.30 -9.57 0.10
CA ILE A 162 -12.13 -9.10 -0.99
C ILE A 162 -13.60 -9.32 -0.61
N THR A 163 -14.41 -8.28 -0.72
CA THR A 163 -15.83 -8.34 -0.38
C THR A 163 -16.70 -8.58 -1.61
N ASN A 164 -17.83 -9.25 -1.44
CA ASN A 164 -18.87 -9.49 -2.46
C ASN A 164 -18.40 -10.21 -3.75
N VAL A 165 -17.19 -10.78 -3.75
CA VAL A 165 -16.59 -11.42 -4.92
C VAL A 165 -15.92 -12.71 -4.48
N ASP A 166 -16.22 -13.81 -5.18
CA ASP A 166 -15.41 -15.03 -5.08
C ASP A 166 -14.09 -14.81 -5.80
N VAL A 167 -12.99 -14.87 -5.04
CA VAL A 167 -11.67 -14.55 -5.56
C VAL A 167 -11.15 -15.64 -6.49
N ILE A 168 -11.52 -16.91 -6.30
CA ILE A 168 -11.10 -17.99 -7.21
C ILE A 168 -11.69 -17.75 -8.60
N GLU A 169 -12.98 -17.45 -8.68
CA GLU A 169 -13.63 -17.12 -9.96
C GLU A 169 -13.10 -15.82 -10.58
N LEU A 170 -12.81 -14.82 -9.75
CA LEU A 170 -12.17 -13.58 -10.21
C LEU A 170 -10.80 -13.84 -10.87
N MET A 171 -9.96 -14.68 -10.25
CA MET A 171 -8.60 -14.91 -10.73
C MET A 171 -8.55 -15.64 -12.08
N LYS A 172 -9.55 -16.46 -12.41
CA LYS A 172 -9.71 -17.09 -13.73
C LYS A 172 -9.89 -16.08 -14.87
N GLU A 173 -10.30 -14.84 -14.58
CA GLU A 173 -10.41 -13.79 -15.59
C GLU A 173 -9.04 -13.19 -15.98
N PHE A 174 -7.96 -13.54 -15.27
CA PHE A 174 -6.63 -12.99 -15.49
C PHE A 174 -5.70 -14.02 -16.16
N PRO A 175 -5.05 -13.65 -17.30
CA PRO A 175 -4.13 -14.54 -17.99
C PRO A 175 -2.97 -15.00 -17.10
N GLY A 176 -2.77 -16.32 -17.00
CA GLY A 176 -1.73 -16.94 -16.19
C GLY A 176 -2.09 -17.12 -14.71
N ALA A 177 -3.33 -16.81 -14.31
CA ALA A 177 -3.85 -17.04 -12.96
C ALA A 177 -5.06 -17.99 -12.95
N GLU A 178 -5.22 -18.79 -14.01
CA GLU A 178 -6.26 -19.81 -14.13
C GLU A 178 -6.09 -20.91 -13.08
N GLN A 179 -4.84 -21.21 -12.73
CA GLN A 179 -4.47 -22.14 -11.67
C GLN A 179 -3.81 -21.40 -10.52
N ARG A 180 -4.27 -21.70 -9.31
CA ARG A 180 -3.69 -21.16 -8.09
C ARG A 180 -2.28 -21.75 -7.88
N PRO A 181 -1.26 -20.91 -7.59
CA PRO A 181 0.07 -21.41 -7.29
C PRO A 181 0.08 -22.27 -6.03
N GLU A 182 1.10 -23.12 -5.91
CA GLU A 182 1.37 -23.83 -4.66
C GLU A 182 1.53 -22.81 -3.52
N LYS A 183 0.87 -23.08 -2.39
CA LYS A 183 0.89 -22.18 -1.25
C LYS A 183 2.30 -22.18 -0.63
N PRO A 184 2.97 -21.02 -0.52
CA PRO A 184 4.27 -20.95 0.15
C PRO A 184 4.18 -21.44 1.61
N ALA A 185 5.20 -22.18 2.07
CA ALA A 185 5.23 -22.71 3.44
C ALA A 185 5.17 -21.61 4.53
N GLU A 186 5.88 -20.49 4.32
CA GLU A 186 5.82 -19.33 5.21
C GLU A 186 4.39 -18.76 5.30
N LEU A 187 3.70 -18.67 4.16
CA LEU A 187 2.31 -18.22 4.11
C LEU A 187 1.39 -19.18 4.87
N GLN A 188 1.56 -20.49 4.71
CA GLN A 188 0.77 -21.48 5.45
C GLN A 188 0.93 -21.30 6.97
N LEU A 189 2.16 -21.24 7.46
CA LEU A 189 2.45 -21.02 8.89
C LEU A 189 1.85 -19.71 9.41
N TRP A 190 1.94 -18.64 8.62
CA TRP A 190 1.34 -17.37 8.98
C TRP A 190 -0.20 -17.45 9.05
N LEU A 191 -0.85 -18.13 8.10
CA LEU A 191 -2.29 -18.34 8.12
C LEU A 191 -2.75 -19.19 9.31
N ASP A 192 -2.00 -20.23 9.66
CA ASP A 192 -2.28 -21.06 10.84
C ASP A 192 -2.20 -20.24 12.13
N SER A 193 -1.23 -19.32 12.23
CA SER A 193 -1.13 -18.39 13.36
C SER A 193 -2.34 -17.46 13.45
N ILE A 194 -2.85 -16.97 12.32
CA ILE A 194 -4.04 -16.11 12.25
C ILE A 194 -5.29 -16.90 12.65
N GLU A 195 -5.46 -18.12 12.17
CA GLU A 195 -6.62 -18.94 12.52
C GLU A 195 -6.60 -19.29 14.01
N MET A 196 -5.43 -19.64 14.56
CA MET A 196 -5.28 -19.88 16.01
C MET A 196 -5.65 -18.63 16.83
N SER A 197 -5.21 -17.44 16.40
CA SER A 197 -5.61 -16.18 17.03
C SER A 197 -7.13 -15.94 16.91
N SER A 198 -7.71 -16.22 15.74
CA SER A 198 -9.13 -16.02 15.46
C SER A 198 -10.01 -16.94 16.30
N GLN A 199 -9.59 -18.18 16.52
CA GLN A 199 -10.31 -19.15 17.35
C GLN A 199 -10.39 -18.71 18.82
N LYS A 200 -9.34 -18.06 19.34
CA LYS A 200 -9.37 -17.49 20.69
C LYS A 200 -10.45 -16.42 20.81
N LEU A 201 -10.53 -15.51 19.83
CA LEU A 201 -11.49 -14.41 19.80
C LEU A 201 -12.94 -14.84 19.53
N ARG A 202 -13.17 -16.00 18.91
CA ARG A 202 -14.51 -16.56 18.70
C ARG A 202 -15.13 -17.17 19.95
N LYS A 203 -14.30 -17.61 20.91
CA LYS A 203 -14.78 -18.20 22.18
C LYS A 203 -15.37 -17.16 23.14
N ASP A 204 -15.09 -15.88 22.91
CA ASP A 204 -15.61 -14.75 23.68
C ASP A 204 -16.94 -14.20 23.11
N LYS A 205 -17.57 -14.92 22.16
CA LYS A 205 -18.91 -14.65 21.61
C LYS A 205 -19.86 -15.78 21.95
#